data_AF-K4R581-F1
#
_entry.id   AF-K4R581-F1
#
_cell.length_a   1.000
_cell.length_b   1.000
_cell.length_c   1.000
_cell.angle_alpha   90.00
_cell.angle_beta   90.00
_cell.angle_gamma   90.00
#
_symmetry.space_group_name_H-M   'P 1'
#
loop_
_entity.id
_entity.type
_entity.pdbx_description
1 polymer ?
#
loop_
_entity_poly.entity_id
_entity_poly.type
_entity_poly.pdbx_seq_one_letter_code
_entity_poly.pdbx_strand_id
1 'polypeptide(L)'
;MHAETAAFRAAGRQRSYRGTTMVTTLSPCWYCSGLVRQFGISRVVIGEAVTFSGGHEWLAEHGVEIVLLDDPECVELMRDFIKDQPELWNEDIGE
;
A
#
# COMPACT_ATOMS: atom_id res chain seq x y z
N MET A 1 5.91 5.27 -9.98
CA MET A 1 6.32 5.39 -8.55
C MET A 1 5.09 5.13 -7.73
N HIS A 2 5.12 4.11 -6.87
CA HIS A 2 3.94 3.75 -6.07
C HIS A 2 3.53 4.84 -5.08
N ALA A 3 2.24 4.89 -4.80
CA ALA A 3 1.61 5.94 -4.00
C ALA A 3 2.15 6.00 -2.57
N GLU A 4 2.45 4.87 -1.95
CA GLU A 4 2.99 4.78 -0.59
C GLU A 4 4.39 5.39 -0.51
N THR A 5 5.20 5.15 -1.54
CA THR A 5 6.54 5.75 -1.66
C THR A 5 6.43 7.24 -1.95
N ALA A 6 5.49 7.67 -2.79
CA ALA A 6 5.22 9.08 -3.04
C ALA A 6 4.75 9.81 -1.76
N ALA A 7 3.83 9.22 -1.00
CA ALA A 7 3.33 9.74 0.26
C ALA A 7 4.45 9.84 1.31
N PHE A 8 5.28 8.81 1.43
CA PHE A 8 6.45 8.83 2.31
C PHE A 8 7.43 9.95 1.93
N ARG A 9 7.71 10.12 0.62
CA ARG A 9 8.59 11.21 0.14
C ARG A 9 8.01 12.58 0.43
N ALA A 10 6.69 12.75 0.27
CA ALA A 10 5.99 13.99 0.57
C ALA A 10 5.99 14.32 2.08
N ALA A 11 5.88 13.30 2.95
CA ALA A 11 6.00 13.46 4.39
C ALA A 11 7.41 13.91 4.83
N GLY A 12 8.42 13.70 3.99
CA GLY A 12 9.77 14.24 4.17
C GLY A 12 10.56 13.57 5.29
N ARG A 13 11.60 14.24 5.80
CA ARG A 13 12.40 13.70 6.90
C ARG A 13 11.68 13.89 8.23
N GLN A 14 11.40 12.78 8.91
CA GLN A 14 10.86 12.76 10.25
C GLN A 14 11.91 12.23 11.24
N ARG A 15 11.81 12.62 12.52
CA ARG A 15 12.66 12.06 13.58
C ARG A 15 12.40 10.57 13.80
N SER A 16 11.15 10.16 13.64
CA SER A 16 10.69 8.78 13.67
C SER A 16 9.35 8.70 12.94
N TYR A 17 9.11 7.58 12.25
CA TYR A 17 7.80 7.23 11.70
C TYR A 17 7.01 6.25 12.59
N ARG A 18 7.61 5.78 13.70
CA ARG A 18 6.89 4.98 14.70
C ARG A 18 5.72 5.78 15.29
N GLY A 19 4.58 5.12 15.43
CA GLY A 19 3.31 5.71 15.86
C GLY A 19 2.51 6.38 14.74
N THR A 20 3.03 6.45 13.52
CA THR A 20 2.28 6.99 12.37
C THR A 20 1.38 5.93 11.72
N THR A 21 0.40 6.41 10.95
CA THR A 21 -0.48 5.60 10.11
C THR A 21 -0.25 5.95 8.65
N MET A 22 0.01 4.95 7.83
CA MET A 22 -0.04 5.08 6.37
C MET A 22 -1.44 4.67 5.89
N VAL A 23 -1.98 5.40 4.93
CA VAL A 23 -3.27 5.08 4.30
C VAL A 23 -2.99 4.89 2.81
N THR A 24 -3.46 3.77 2.27
CA THR A 24 -3.32 3.42 0.85
C THR A 24 -4.65 2.84 0.35
N THR A 25 -5.01 3.14 -0.88
CA THR A 25 -6.25 2.61 -1.50
C THR A 25 -6.13 1.13 -1.83
N LEU A 26 -4.92 0.66 -2.13
CA LEU A 26 -4.63 -0.72 -2.51
C LEU A 26 -3.61 -1.35 -1.56
N SER A 27 -3.75 -2.65 -1.36
CA SER A 27 -2.77 -3.51 -0.68
C SER A 27 -1.33 -3.20 -1.12
N PRO A 28 -0.41 -2.87 -0.19
CA PRO A 28 0.93 -2.47 -0.56
C PRO A 28 1.73 -3.64 -1.13
N CYS A 29 2.45 -3.39 -2.23
CA CYS A 29 3.37 -4.36 -2.82
C CYS A 29 4.54 -4.68 -1.86
N TRP A 30 5.38 -5.65 -2.21
CA TRP A 30 6.55 -6.01 -1.38
C TRP A 30 7.54 -4.87 -1.18
N TYR A 31 7.74 -4.02 -2.19
CA TYR A 31 8.61 -2.86 -2.09
C TYR A 31 8.08 -1.83 -1.08
N CYS A 32 6.80 -1.45 -1.20
CA CYS A 32 6.14 -0.53 -0.27
C CYS A 32 6.02 -1.11 1.14
N SER A 33 5.79 -2.42 1.25
CA SER A 33 5.79 -3.13 2.54
C SER A 33 7.17 -3.10 3.21
N GLY A 34 8.24 -3.29 2.44
CA GLY A 34 9.61 -3.12 2.92
C GLY A 34 9.87 -1.71 3.48
N LEU A 35 9.36 -0.67 2.82
CA LEU A 35 9.43 0.72 3.32
C LEU A 35 8.69 0.88 4.65
N VAL A 36 7.44 0.42 4.74
CA VAL A 36 6.64 0.47 5.98
C VAL A 36 7.40 -0.17 7.13
N ARG A 37 7.97 -1.36 6.91
CA ARG A 37 8.74 -2.08 7.93
C ARG A 37 10.03 -1.36 8.29
N GLN A 38 10.80 -0.92 7.31
CA GLN A 38 12.11 -0.30 7.50
C GLN A 38 12.02 0.98 8.34
N PHE A 39 11.00 1.82 8.10
CA PHE A 39 10.81 3.06 8.84
C PHE A 39 9.96 2.91 10.10
N GLY A 40 9.39 1.72 10.33
CA GLY A 40 8.64 1.39 11.54
C GLY A 40 7.29 2.10 11.62
N ILE A 41 6.63 2.34 10.48
CA ILE A 41 5.24 2.83 10.45
C ILE A 41 4.37 1.80 11.18
N SER A 42 3.59 2.26 12.16
CA SER A 42 2.95 1.36 13.12
C SER A 42 1.61 0.81 12.66
N ARG A 43 0.93 1.51 11.75
CA ARG A 43 -0.36 1.09 11.21
C ARG A 43 -0.46 1.37 9.71
N VAL A 44 -1.12 0.47 8.99
CA VAL A 44 -1.51 0.67 7.59
C VAL A 44 -3.02 0.47 7.46
N VAL A 45 -3.71 1.48 6.93
CA VAL A 45 -5.12 1.39 6.52
C VAL A 45 -5.14 1.16 5.01
N ILE A 46 -5.84 0.12 4.58
CA ILE A 46 -5.88 -0.36 3.20
C ILE A 46 -7.33 -0.29 2.73
N GLY A 47 -7.56 0.36 1.58
CA GLY A 47 -8.88 0.41 0.95
C GLY A 47 -9.34 -0.98 0.53
N GLU A 48 -8.55 -1.67 -0.30
CA GLU A 48 -8.87 -3.00 -0.79
C GLU A 48 -7.63 -3.88 -1.06
N ALA A 49 -7.84 -5.20 -1.11
CA ALA A 49 -6.81 -6.20 -1.41
C ALA A 49 -7.28 -7.31 -2.36
N VAL A 50 -8.42 -7.11 -3.04
CA VAL A 50 -9.07 -8.06 -3.94
C VAL A 50 -8.43 -8.01 -5.33
N THR A 51 -8.17 -6.82 -5.85
CA THR A 51 -7.59 -6.69 -7.21
C THR A 51 -6.10 -6.99 -7.24
N PHE A 52 -5.43 -6.76 -6.11
CA PHE A 52 -4.04 -7.11 -5.89
C PHE A 52 -3.78 -7.30 -4.40
N SER A 53 -2.98 -8.31 -4.05
CA SER A 53 -2.52 -8.53 -2.68
C SER A 53 -1.01 -8.69 -2.64
N GLY A 54 -0.34 -7.74 -1.98
CA GLY A 54 1.11 -7.75 -1.78
C GLY A 54 1.52 -8.27 -0.41
N GLY A 55 2.18 -7.42 0.39
CA GLY A 55 2.89 -7.82 1.60
C GLY A 55 2.23 -7.44 2.94
N HIS A 56 0.95 -7.03 2.96
CA HIS A 56 0.34 -6.53 4.20
C HIS A 56 0.11 -7.61 5.27
N GLU A 57 -0.12 -8.88 4.90
CA GLU A 57 -0.19 -9.98 5.88
C GLU A 57 1.17 -10.17 6.58
N TRP A 58 2.26 -10.13 5.82
CA TRP A 58 3.62 -10.16 6.36
C TRP A 58 3.90 -8.98 7.29
N LEU A 59 3.39 -7.78 6.98
CA LEU A 59 3.48 -6.65 7.90
C LEU A 59 2.76 -6.91 9.22
N ALA A 60 1.58 -7.51 9.18
CA ALA A 60 0.82 -7.90 10.37
C ALA A 60 1.61 -8.88 11.25
N GLU A 61 2.22 -9.91 10.65
CA GLU A 61 3.09 -10.86 11.35
C GLU A 61 4.27 -10.17 12.06
N HIS A 62 4.71 -9.02 11.53
CA HIS A 62 5.83 -8.24 12.06
C HIS A 62 5.40 -7.09 12.99
N GLY A 63 4.15 -7.11 13.46
CA GLY A 63 3.62 -6.21 14.48
C GLY A 63 3.15 -4.85 13.97
N VAL A 64 2.89 -4.71 12.68
CA VAL A 64 2.19 -3.55 12.11
C VAL A 64 0.69 -3.79 12.22
N GLU A 65 -0.06 -2.82 12.74
CA GLU A 65 -1.52 -2.90 12.75
C GLU A 65 -2.05 -2.74 11.32
N ILE A 66 -2.80 -3.72 10.82
CA ILE A 66 -3.42 -3.67 9.49
C ILE A 66 -4.92 -3.50 9.65
N VAL A 67 -5.48 -2.48 8.97
CA VAL A 67 -6.91 -2.25 8.87
C VAL A 67 -7.29 -2.34 7.40
N LEU A 68 -7.95 -3.42 7.01
CA LEU A 68 -8.52 -3.59 5.67
C LEU A 68 -9.99 -3.14 5.71
N LEU A 69 -10.36 -2.22 4.82
CA LEU A 69 -11.69 -1.61 4.79
C LEU A 69 -12.67 -2.37 3.89
N ASP A 70 -12.18 -3.19 2.96
CA ASP A 70 -12.98 -3.83 1.91
C ASP A 70 -13.85 -2.82 1.16
N ASP A 71 -13.26 -1.66 0.81
CA ASP A 71 -13.96 -0.53 0.23
C ASP A 71 -14.33 -0.81 -1.24
N PRO A 72 -15.64 -0.91 -1.58
CA PRO A 72 -16.07 -1.20 -2.94
C PRO A 72 -15.69 -0.09 -3.92
N GLU A 73 -15.55 1.17 -3.50
CA GLU A 73 -15.11 2.26 -4.39
C GLU A 73 -13.64 2.07 -4.78
N CYS A 74 -12.79 1.63 -3.86
CA CYS A 74 -11.39 1.31 -4.16
C CYS A 74 -11.28 0.11 -5.11
N VAL A 75 -12.11 -0.93 -4.91
CA VAL A 75 -12.12 -2.12 -5.79
C VAL A 75 -12.52 -1.75 -7.21
N GLU A 76 -13.61 -1.00 -7.38
CA GLU A 76 -14.08 -0.61 -8.71
C GLU A 76 -13.09 0.34 -9.39
N LEU A 77 -12.48 1.28 -8.66
CA LEU A 77 -11.42 2.15 -9.17
C LEU A 77 -10.26 1.33 -9.78
N MET A 78 -9.79 0.31 -9.06
CA MET A 78 -8.67 -0.51 -9.53
C MET A 78 -9.09 -1.43 -10.68
N ARG A 79 -10.30 -2.01 -10.65
CA ARG A 79 -10.82 -2.83 -11.76
C ARG A 79 -10.91 -2.04 -13.05
N ASP A 80 -11.44 -0.83 -13.01
CA ASP A 80 -11.56 0.03 -14.19
C ASP A 80 -10.17 0.39 -14.73
N PHE A 81 -9.24 0.78 -13.87
CA PHE A 81 -7.87 1.09 -14.28
C PHE A 81 -7.15 -0.11 -14.92
N ILE A 82 -7.18 -1.29 -14.27
CA ILE A 82 -6.52 -2.51 -14.76
C ILE A 82 -7.11 -2.94 -16.11
N LYS A 83 -8.43 -2.84 -16.26
CA LYS A 83 -9.12 -3.16 -17.51
C LYS A 83 -8.74 -2.19 -18.64
N ASP A 84 -8.69 -0.90 -18.34
CA ASP A 84 -8.47 0.14 -19.34
C ASP A 84 -6.98 0.33 -19.69
N GLN A 85 -6.06 0.00 -18.78
CA GLN A 85 -4.61 0.19 -18.93
C GLN A 85 -3.79 -1.04 -18.43
N PRO A 86 -4.02 -2.25 -18.97
CA PRO A 86 -3.41 -3.48 -18.44
C PRO A 86 -1.88 -3.52 -18.56
N GLU A 87 -1.31 -2.99 -19.65
CA GLU A 87 0.15 -2.94 -19.84
C GLU A 87 0.82 -2.02 -18.81
N LEU A 88 0.20 -0.88 -18.52
CA LEU A 88 0.70 0.05 -17.51
C LEU A 88 0.57 -0.52 -16.09
N TRP A 89 -0.52 -1.25 -15.82
CA TRP A 89 -0.68 -1.97 -14.56
C TRP A 89 0.42 -3.02 -14.38
N ASN A 90 0.67 -3.86 -15.38
CA ASN A 90 1.71 -4.89 -15.33
C ASN A 90 3.10 -4.25 -15.15
N GLU A 91 3.40 -3.15 -15.85
CA GLU A 91 4.62 -2.37 -15.63
C GLU A 91 4.74 -1.91 -14.16
N ASP A 92 3.65 -1.40 -13.56
CA ASP A 92 3.66 -0.88 -12.19
C ASP A 92 3.91 -1.98 -11.15
N ILE A 93 3.45 -3.22 -11.39
CA ILE A 93 3.71 -4.36 -10.49
C ILE A 93 4.93 -5.21 -10.87
N GLY A 94 5.56 -4.95 -12.01
CA GLY A 94 6.76 -5.63 -12.48
C GLY A 94 6.52 -6.97 -13.19
N GLU A 95 5.39 -7.11 -13.89
CA GLU A 95 5.04 -8.24 -14.77
C GLU A 95 5.28 -7.96 -16.25
#